data_AF-A0A533B959-F1
#
_entry.id   AF-A0A533B959-F1
#
_cell.length_a   1.000
_cell.length_b   1.000
_cell.length_c   1.000
_cell.angle_alpha   90.00
_cell.angle_beta   90.00
_cell.angle_gamma   90.00
#
_symmetry.space_group_name_H-M   'P 1'
#
loop_
_entity.id
_entity.type
_entity.pdbx_description
1 polymer ?
#
loop_
_entity_poly.entity_id
_entity_poly.type
_entity_poly.pdbx_seq_one_letter_code
_entity_poly.pdbx_strand_id
1 'polypeptide(L)'
;MGTERLRAILSGLKVQEHRIAPQRWFQGEAPLIPAFNDEELALLAVQVSEGLAEAKYNERVTFYLSQPQTSARRVITSGGVYVHGTELHVVLGNWRNVYGIPAYGMIYDRRYPMRPTAAKGFNLVFEPSDAVIPVKSSLLDDLFANSKDELVVDLGKIQVPEPAPVPPSPTVF
;
A
#
# COMPACT_ATOMS: atom_id res chain seq x y z
N MET A 1 5.74 -12.50 9.26
CA MET A 1 4.93 -11.37 9.79
C MET A 1 3.53 -11.91 10.09
N GLY A 2 2.93 -11.66 11.26
CA GLY A 2 1.57 -12.15 11.54
C GLY A 2 0.49 -11.35 10.79
N THR A 3 -0.62 -12.00 10.43
CA THR A 3 -1.73 -11.40 9.67
C THR A 3 -2.33 -10.16 10.36
N GLU A 4 -2.64 -10.23 11.65
CA GLU A 4 -3.20 -9.07 12.39
C GLU A 4 -2.23 -7.90 12.47
N ARG A 5 -0.95 -8.19 12.67
CA ARG A 5 0.10 -7.16 12.63
C ARG A 5 0.16 -6.50 11.26
N LEU A 6 0.13 -7.31 10.20
CA LEU A 6 0.17 -6.79 8.83
C LEU A 6 -1.09 -5.97 8.52
N ARG A 7 -2.27 -6.41 8.97
CA ARG A 7 -3.51 -5.65 8.83
C ARG A 7 -3.43 -4.28 9.50
N ALA A 8 -2.92 -4.22 10.73
CA ALA A 8 -2.71 -2.97 11.45
C ALA A 8 -1.76 -2.04 10.68
N ILE A 9 -0.63 -2.56 10.18
CA ILE A 9 0.29 -1.79 9.34
C ILE A 9 -0.40 -1.29 8.06
N LEU A 10 -1.04 -2.17 7.29
CA LEU A 10 -1.69 -1.78 6.04
C LEU A 10 -2.81 -0.74 6.25
N SER A 11 -3.49 -0.76 7.40
CA SER A 11 -4.53 0.23 7.76
C SER A 11 -3.97 1.63 8.04
N GLY A 12 -2.70 1.71 8.43
CA GLY A 12 -1.95 2.95 8.62
C GLY A 12 -1.52 3.60 7.31
N LEU A 13 -1.55 2.88 6.19
CA LEU A 13 -1.21 3.43 4.88
C LEU A 13 -2.30 4.39 4.40
N LYS A 14 -1.91 5.64 4.16
CA LYS A 14 -2.77 6.67 3.58
C LYS A 14 -2.23 7.15 2.25
N VAL A 15 -3.14 7.62 1.41
CA VAL A 15 -2.82 8.24 0.14
C VAL A 15 -3.27 9.69 0.17
N GLN A 16 -2.43 10.56 -0.39
CA GLN A 16 -2.75 11.96 -0.62
C GLN A 16 -2.67 12.24 -2.13
N GLU A 17 -3.80 12.50 -2.76
CA GLU A 17 -3.85 12.84 -4.19
C GLU A 17 -3.18 14.20 -4.47
N HIS A 18 -2.49 14.30 -5.61
CA HIS A 18 -1.96 15.56 -6.11
C HIS A 18 -3.10 16.39 -6.69
N ARG A 19 -3.51 17.44 -5.98
CA ARG A 19 -4.38 18.47 -6.58
C ARG A 19 -3.56 19.39 -7.49
N ILE A 20 -4.13 19.80 -8.61
CA ILE A 20 -3.53 20.86 -9.46
C ILE A 20 -3.55 22.21 -8.73
N ALA A 21 -2.56 23.06 -9.00
CA ALA A 21 -2.32 24.30 -8.22
C ALA A 21 -3.56 25.23 -8.08
N PRO A 22 -4.42 25.43 -9.11
CA PRO A 22 -5.64 26.21 -8.94
C PRO A 22 -6.62 25.59 -7.94
N GLN A 23 -6.77 24.26 -7.94
CA GLN A 23 -7.63 23.54 -6.98
C GLN A 23 -7.09 23.63 -5.54
N ARG A 24 -5.76 23.58 -5.35
CA ARG A 24 -5.15 23.75 -4.01
C ARG A 24 -5.42 25.12 -3.40
N TRP A 25 -5.41 26.17 -4.22
CA TRP A 25 -5.63 27.53 -3.73
C TRP A 25 -7.06 27.74 -3.20
N PHE A 26 -8.06 27.17 -3.86
CA PHE A 26 -9.46 27.30 -3.43
C PHE A 26 -9.92 26.25 -2.41
N GLN A 27 -9.34 25.05 -2.39
CA GLN A 27 -9.86 23.90 -1.62
C GLN A 27 -8.86 23.32 -0.60
N GLY A 28 -7.67 23.90 -0.48
CA GLY A 28 -6.59 23.38 0.38
C GLY A 28 -5.94 22.11 -0.14
N GLU A 29 -5.09 21.50 0.69
CA GLU A 29 -4.47 20.21 0.38
C GLU A 29 -5.50 19.09 0.22
N ALA A 30 -5.16 18.05 -0.53
CA ALA A 30 -6.01 16.87 -0.63
C ALA A 30 -6.10 16.18 0.74
N PRO A 31 -7.29 15.67 1.12
CA PRO A 31 -7.43 14.91 2.34
C PRO A 31 -6.58 13.64 2.28
N LEU A 32 -6.04 13.25 3.43
CA LEU A 32 -5.45 11.94 3.63
C LEU A 32 -6.56 10.91 3.71
N ILE A 33 -6.51 9.92 2.83
CA ILE A 33 -7.51 8.85 2.76
C ILE A 33 -6.84 7.48 2.87
N PRO A 34 -7.54 6.46 3.41
CA PRO A 34 -6.99 5.11 3.48
C PRO A 34 -6.54 4.60 2.11
N ALA A 35 -5.35 4.01 2.05
CA ALA A 35 -4.82 3.41 0.82
C ALA A 35 -5.68 2.22 0.36
N PHE A 36 -6.24 1.48 1.32
CA PHE A 36 -7.06 0.28 1.11
C PHE A 36 -8.39 0.41 1.85
N ASN A 37 -9.45 -0.18 1.31
CA ASN A 37 -10.71 -0.37 2.03
C ASN A 37 -10.68 -1.63 2.92
N ASP A 38 -11.72 -1.86 3.72
CA ASP A 38 -11.75 -2.97 4.69
C ASP A 38 -11.67 -4.37 4.04
N GLU A 39 -12.31 -4.55 2.87
CA GLU A 39 -12.27 -5.82 2.12
C GLU A 39 -10.87 -6.07 1.55
N GLU A 40 -10.26 -5.02 0.97
CA GLU A 40 -8.89 -5.05 0.47
C GLU A 40 -7.90 -5.33 1.59
N LEU A 41 -8.08 -4.72 2.76
CA LEU A 41 -7.25 -4.95 3.94
C LEU A 41 -7.35 -6.40 4.43
N ALA A 42 -8.57 -6.93 4.54
CA ALA A 42 -8.78 -8.31 4.97
C ALA A 42 -8.11 -9.32 4.02
N LEU A 43 -8.22 -9.10 2.71
CA LEU A 43 -7.61 -9.94 1.70
C LEU A 43 -6.08 -9.82 1.69
N LEU A 44 -5.56 -8.59 1.64
CA LEU A 44 -4.13 -8.32 1.56
C LEU A 44 -3.40 -8.78 2.82
N ALA A 45 -3.98 -8.57 4.01
CA ALA A 45 -3.35 -8.98 5.26
C ALA A 45 -3.05 -10.48 5.27
N VAL A 46 -3.99 -11.33 4.82
CA VAL A 46 -3.78 -12.78 4.75
C VAL A 46 -2.73 -13.11 3.70
N GLN A 47 -2.99 -12.74 2.44
CA GLN A 47 -2.19 -13.17 1.29
C GLN A 47 -0.75 -12.62 1.32
N VAL A 48 -0.57 -11.37 1.75
CA VAL A 48 0.76 -10.78 1.86
C VAL A 48 1.49 -11.35 3.08
N SER A 49 0.80 -11.71 4.17
CA SER A 49 1.46 -12.35 5.32
C SER A 49 2.00 -13.75 4.97
N GLU A 50 1.22 -14.53 4.21
CA GLU A 50 1.63 -15.83 3.67
C GLU A 50 2.82 -15.66 2.72
N GLY A 51 2.71 -14.75 1.75
CA GLY A 51 3.80 -14.46 0.81
C GLY A 51 5.08 -14.01 1.52
N LEU A 52 4.99 -13.18 2.58
CA LEU A 52 6.15 -12.73 3.35
C LEU A 52 6.74 -13.84 4.23
N ALA A 53 5.96 -14.87 4.57
CA ALA A 53 6.47 -16.03 5.30
C ALA A 53 7.29 -16.96 4.39
N GLU A 54 6.96 -17.01 3.10
CA GLU A 54 7.67 -17.80 2.10
C GLU A 54 8.84 -17.04 1.45
N ALA A 55 8.76 -15.72 1.41
CA ALA A 55 9.74 -14.87 0.76
C ALA A 55 11.13 -14.95 1.42
N LYS A 56 12.17 -15.06 0.59
CA LYS A 56 13.58 -14.92 0.99
C LYS A 56 13.96 -13.46 1.19
N TYR A 57 15.14 -13.23 1.77
CA TYR A 57 15.66 -11.90 2.10
C TYR A 57 15.77 -10.92 0.91
N ASN A 58 15.82 -11.42 -0.33
CA ASN A 58 15.92 -10.65 -1.57
C ASN A 58 14.66 -10.73 -2.42
N GLU A 59 13.58 -11.32 -1.90
CA GLU A 59 12.32 -11.47 -2.60
C GLU A 59 11.31 -10.42 -2.13
N ARG A 60 10.37 -10.11 -3.01
CA ARG A 60 9.34 -9.10 -2.78
C ARG A 60 7.98 -9.74 -3.04
N VAL A 61 7.02 -9.45 -2.17
CA VAL A 61 5.65 -9.90 -2.34
C VAL A 61 4.90 -8.82 -3.09
N THR A 62 4.43 -9.14 -4.28
CA THR A 62 3.64 -8.21 -5.10
C THR A 62 2.15 -8.49 -4.96
N PHE A 63 1.34 -7.44 -4.96
CA PHE A 63 -0.11 -7.55 -4.96
C PHE A 63 -0.71 -6.79 -6.14
N TYR A 64 -1.85 -7.30 -6.60
CA TYR A 64 -2.63 -6.72 -7.68
C TYR A 64 -4.11 -6.92 -7.38
N LEU A 65 -4.78 -5.83 -7.02
CA LEU A 65 -6.23 -5.78 -6.80
C LEU A 65 -6.88 -5.14 -8.02
N SER A 66 -7.97 -5.74 -8.48
CA SER A 66 -8.69 -5.28 -9.67
C SER A 66 -10.17 -5.47 -9.48
N GLN A 67 -10.92 -4.37 -9.51
CA GLN A 67 -12.37 -4.37 -9.43
C GLN A 67 -12.97 -3.93 -10.76
N PRO A 68 -13.95 -4.66 -11.32
CA PRO A 68 -14.64 -4.23 -12.53
C PRO A 68 -15.49 -2.99 -12.22
N GLN A 69 -15.35 -1.93 -13.04
CA GLN A 69 -16.19 -0.74 -12.96
C GLN A 69 -17.26 -0.77 -14.06
N THR A 70 -16.86 -1.17 -15.27
CA THR A 70 -17.75 -1.45 -16.40
C THR A 70 -17.22 -2.67 -17.17
N SER A 71 -17.93 -3.11 -18.22
CA SER A 71 -17.46 -4.20 -19.09
C SER A 71 -16.12 -3.92 -19.77
N ALA A 72 -15.71 -2.65 -19.87
CA ALA A 72 -14.47 -2.23 -20.54
C ALA A 72 -13.49 -1.48 -19.62
N ARG A 73 -13.83 -1.28 -18.33
CA ARG A 73 -12.99 -0.54 -17.38
C ARG A 73 -12.89 -1.26 -16.04
N ARG A 74 -11.71 -1.19 -15.45
CA ARG A 74 -11.44 -1.68 -14.11
C ARG A 74 -10.72 -0.62 -13.29
N VAL A 75 -10.90 -0.69 -11.98
CA VAL A 75 -10.12 0.06 -11.01
C VAL A 75 -9.03 -0.86 -10.49
N ILE A 76 -7.78 -0.42 -10.55
CA ILE A 76 -6.63 -1.20 -10.13
C ILE A 76 -5.90 -0.55 -8.96
N THR A 77 -5.51 -1.38 -7.99
CA THR A 77 -4.60 -1.02 -6.91
C THR A 77 -3.50 -2.08 -6.86
N SER A 78 -2.25 -1.69 -7.09
CA SER A 78 -1.14 -2.65 -7.21
C SER A 78 0.15 -2.09 -6.65
N GLY A 79 1.00 -3.00 -6.17
CA GLY A 79 2.25 -2.64 -5.54
C GLY A 79 3.05 -3.85 -5.09
N GLY A 80 3.97 -3.60 -4.18
CA GLY A 80 4.77 -4.65 -3.58
C GLY A 80 5.26 -4.27 -2.20
N VAL A 81 5.60 -5.31 -1.44
CA VAL A 81 6.06 -5.22 -0.06
C VAL A 81 7.23 -6.16 0.14
N TYR A 82 8.23 -5.73 0.91
CA TYR A 82 9.32 -6.60 1.35
C TYR A 82 9.86 -6.16 2.70
N VAL A 83 10.56 -7.07 3.38
CA VAL A 83 11.13 -6.82 4.71
C VAL A 83 12.64 -6.85 4.61
N HIS A 84 13.29 -5.84 5.18
CA HIS A 84 14.74 -5.78 5.33
C HIS A 84 15.08 -5.48 6.80
N GLY A 85 15.57 -6.48 7.53
CA GLY A 85 15.81 -6.34 8.98
C GLY A 85 14.52 -6.01 9.73
N THR A 86 14.46 -4.83 10.34
CA THR A 86 13.26 -4.31 11.05
C THR A 86 12.45 -3.32 10.21
N GLU A 87 12.76 -3.19 8.93
CA GLU A 87 12.12 -2.25 8.01
C GLU A 87 11.14 -2.98 7.10
N LEU A 88 9.92 -2.46 7.01
CA LEU A 88 8.96 -2.84 5.97
C LEU A 88 8.98 -1.79 4.88
N HIS A 89 9.30 -2.22 3.68
CA HIS A 89 9.34 -1.40 2.48
C HIS A 89 8.06 -1.62 1.69
N VAL A 90 7.35 -0.54 1.40
CA VAL A 90 6.05 -0.55 0.71
C VAL A 90 6.15 0.32 -0.53
N VAL A 91 5.78 -0.24 -1.69
CA VAL A 91 5.69 0.51 -2.95
C VAL A 91 4.28 0.37 -3.49
N LEU A 92 3.63 1.50 -3.76
CA LEU A 92 2.33 1.53 -4.42
C LEU A 92 2.52 2.07 -5.85
N GLY A 93 2.43 1.17 -6.82
CA GLY A 93 2.58 1.48 -8.24
C GLY A 93 1.30 2.09 -8.82
N ASN A 94 0.15 1.51 -8.49
CA ASN A 94 -1.16 2.01 -8.92
C ASN A 94 -2.09 2.09 -7.71
N TRP A 95 -2.80 3.20 -7.56
CA TRP A 95 -3.81 3.36 -6.52
C TRP A 95 -5.10 3.83 -7.14
N ARG A 96 -6.15 3.00 -7.03
CA ARG A 96 -7.49 3.24 -7.59
C ARG A 96 -7.46 3.79 -9.03
N ASN A 97 -6.50 3.34 -9.83
CA ASN A 97 -6.32 3.83 -11.19
C ASN A 97 -7.39 3.22 -12.10
N VAL A 98 -8.11 4.04 -12.85
CA VAL A 98 -9.10 3.55 -13.82
C VAL A 98 -8.37 3.14 -15.08
N TYR A 99 -8.28 1.84 -15.31
CA TYR A 99 -7.60 1.25 -16.45
C TYR A 99 -8.63 0.65 -17.42
N GLY A 100 -8.56 1.07 -18.68
CA GLY A 100 -9.35 0.46 -19.75
C GLY A 100 -8.83 -0.92 -20.09
N ILE A 101 -9.71 -1.92 -20.20
CA ILE A 101 -9.31 -3.28 -20.60
C ILE A 101 -8.84 -3.21 -22.05
N PRO A 102 -7.56 -3.44 -22.35
CA PRO A 102 -7.10 -3.41 -23.74
C PRO A 102 -7.77 -4.55 -24.50
N ALA A 103 -8.33 -4.23 -25.68
CA ALA A 103 -9.04 -5.20 -26.54
C ALA A 103 -8.11 -6.35 -27.01
N TYR A 104 -6.82 -6.05 -27.16
CA TYR A 104 -5.73 -6.99 -27.44
C TYR A 104 -4.45 -6.48 -26.78
N GLY A 105 -3.62 -7.38 -26.23
CA GLY A 105 -2.28 -7.06 -25.75
C GLY A 105 -1.98 -7.51 -24.32
N MET A 106 -0.76 -7.18 -23.89
CA MET A 106 -0.22 -7.54 -22.59
C MET A 106 -0.91 -6.76 -21.46
N ILE A 107 -1.29 -7.48 -20.41
CA ILE A 107 -1.80 -6.89 -19.17
C ILE A 107 -0.58 -6.36 -18.37
N TYR A 108 -0.05 -5.20 -18.79
CA TYR A 108 1.20 -4.61 -18.27
C TYR A 108 1.17 -4.37 -16.75
N ASP A 109 0.02 -3.96 -16.24
CA ASP A 109 -0.24 -3.73 -14.83
C ASP A 109 -0.13 -5.01 -13.97
N ARG A 110 -0.47 -6.19 -14.52
CA ARG A 110 -0.26 -7.48 -13.82
C ARG A 110 1.19 -7.95 -13.84
N ARG A 111 1.94 -7.67 -14.91
CA ARG A 111 3.35 -8.11 -15.04
C ARG A 111 4.32 -7.24 -14.26
N TYR A 112 3.99 -5.97 -14.06
CA TYR A 112 4.82 -5.01 -13.35
C TYR A 112 3.98 -4.24 -12.32
N PRO A 113 3.46 -4.91 -11.27
CA PRO A 113 2.50 -4.32 -10.33
C PRO A 113 3.07 -3.16 -9.52
N MET A 114 4.41 -3.09 -9.37
CA MET A 114 5.12 -1.98 -8.73
C MET A 114 5.37 -0.79 -9.66
N ARG A 115 5.11 -0.92 -10.97
CA ARG A 115 5.30 0.18 -11.92
C ARG A 115 3.99 0.93 -12.15
N PRO A 116 4.02 2.26 -12.11
CA PRO A 116 2.85 3.06 -12.40
C PRO A 116 2.45 2.91 -13.87
N THR A 117 1.16 2.71 -14.11
CA THR A 117 0.58 2.57 -15.46
C THR A 117 0.13 3.91 -16.05
N ALA A 118 0.10 4.95 -15.22
CA ALA A 118 -0.14 6.35 -15.58
C ALA A 118 0.80 7.24 -14.73
N ALA A 119 0.90 8.54 -15.03
CA ALA A 119 1.66 9.46 -14.18
C ALA A 119 1.16 9.38 -12.72
N LYS A 120 2.08 9.20 -11.77
CA LYS A 120 1.73 9.00 -10.36
C LYS A 120 1.19 10.31 -9.77
N GLY A 121 -0.13 10.39 -9.65
CA GLY A 121 -0.85 11.55 -9.14
C GLY A 121 -1.12 11.51 -7.65
N PHE A 122 -0.32 10.80 -6.85
CA PHE A 122 -0.54 10.65 -5.41
C PHE A 122 0.76 10.38 -4.64
N ASN A 123 0.75 10.73 -3.35
CA ASN A 123 1.78 10.37 -2.39
C ASN A 123 1.28 9.25 -1.48
N LEU A 124 2.16 8.30 -1.16
CA LEU A 124 1.92 7.27 -0.15
C LEU A 124 2.53 7.75 1.18
N VAL A 125 1.75 7.74 2.25
CA VAL A 125 2.20 8.09 3.59
C VAL A 125 1.72 7.05 4.60
N PHE A 126 2.23 7.13 5.83
CA PHE A 126 1.89 6.21 6.89
C PHE A 126 1.55 6.95 8.18
N GLU A 127 0.53 6.47 8.87
CA GLU A 127 0.16 6.87 10.21
C GLU A 127 0.31 5.68 11.17
N PRO A 128 1.03 5.85 12.30
CA PRO A 128 1.62 7.09 12.79
C PRO A 128 2.94 7.45 12.07
N SER A 129 3.19 8.75 11.86
CA SER A 129 4.32 9.23 11.05
C SER A 129 5.70 9.06 11.72
N ASP A 130 5.75 8.85 13.03
CA ASP A 130 6.97 8.57 13.80
C ASP A 130 7.58 7.20 13.48
N ALA A 131 6.77 6.28 12.95
CA ALA A 131 7.19 4.99 12.43
C ALA A 131 7.78 5.06 11.02
N VAL A 132 7.71 6.21 10.32
CA VAL A 132 8.27 6.35 8.98
C VAL A 132 9.77 6.63 9.06
N ILE A 133 10.54 5.84 8.30
CA ILE A 133 11.98 6.09 8.11
C ILE A 133 12.13 6.99 6.89
N PRO A 134 12.71 8.19 7.02
CA PRO A 134 12.96 9.06 5.87
C PRO A 134 14.02 8.42 4.98
N VAL A 135 13.63 8.02 3.78
CA VAL A 135 14.55 7.51 2.76
C VAL A 135 15.39 8.69 2.26
N LYS A 136 16.70 8.67 2.53
CA LYS A 136 17.63 9.64 1.94
C LYS A 136 17.77 9.32 0.46
N SER A 137 16.98 9.98 -0.38
CA SER A 137 17.29 10.03 -1.81
C SER A 137 18.64 10.72 -1.97
N SER A 138 19.63 10.04 -2.53
CA SER A 138 20.83 10.74 -2.97
C SER A 138 20.44 11.67 -4.12
N LEU A 139 21.11 12.82 -4.26
CA LEU A 139 20.81 13.82 -5.30
C LEU A 139 20.85 13.25 -6.74
N LEU A 140 21.51 12.11 -6.93
CA LEU A 140 21.51 11.35 -8.18
C LEU A 140 20.19 10.57 -8.41
N ASP A 141 19.54 10.06 -7.37
CA ASP A 141 18.28 9.31 -7.47
C ASP A 141 17.08 10.21 -7.78
N ASP A 142 17.12 11.47 -7.33
CA ASP A 142 16.14 12.51 -7.69
C ASP A 142 16.18 12.87 -9.18
N LEU A 143 17.36 12.76 -9.81
CA LEU A 143 17.53 12.95 -11.27
C LEU A 143 17.03 11.75 -12.09
N PHE A 144 16.97 10.55 -11.50
CA PHE A 144 16.47 9.33 -12.14
C PHE A 144 15.00 9.00 -11.80
N ALA A 145 14.29 9.88 -11.07
CA ALA A 145 12.86 9.76 -10.75
C ALA A 145 12.44 8.41 -10.12
N ASN A 146 13.38 7.69 -9.49
CA ASN A 146 13.13 6.35 -8.95
C ASN A 146 12.99 6.32 -7.42
N SER A 147 13.33 7.39 -6.70
CA SER A 147 13.46 7.37 -5.23
C SER A 147 12.20 7.75 -4.43
N LYS A 148 11.15 8.31 -5.05
CA LYS A 148 10.02 8.91 -4.31
C LYS A 148 8.87 7.95 -4.01
N ASP A 149 8.96 6.71 -4.46
CA ASP A 149 7.80 5.83 -4.52
C ASP A 149 7.80 4.71 -3.46
N GLU A 150 8.85 4.64 -2.67
CA GLU A 150 9.03 3.68 -1.59
C GLU A 150 8.83 4.34 -0.23
N LEU A 151 7.88 3.79 0.53
CA LEU A 151 7.61 4.14 1.91
C LEU A 151 8.27 3.09 2.80
N VAL A 152 9.11 3.53 3.72
CA VAL A 152 9.81 2.64 4.65
C VAL A 152 9.26 2.84 6.05
N VAL A 153 8.82 1.75 6.66
CA VAL A 153 8.16 1.73 7.96
C VAL A 153 8.99 0.90 8.94
N ASP A 154 9.32 1.48 10.08
CA ASP A 154 10.02 0.83 11.18
C ASP A 154 9.05 -0.07 11.95
N LEU A 155 9.21 -1.38 11.80
CA LEU A 155 8.36 -2.37 12.46
C LEU A 155 8.51 -2.34 13.99
N GLY A 156 9.65 -1.88 14.51
CA GLY A 156 9.90 -1.79 15.96
C GLY A 156 9.05 -0.72 16.65
N LYS A 157 8.54 0.26 15.90
CA LYS A 157 7.71 1.36 16.42
C LYS A 157 6.21 1.08 16.34
N ILE A 158 5.81 -0.02 15.72
CA ILE A 158 4.40 -0.35 15.54
C ILE A 158 3.92 -1.25 16.66
N GLN A 159 3.06 -0.69 17.51
CA GLN A 159 2.30 -1.45 18.49
C GLN A 159 1.06 -2.04 17.82
N VAL A 160 0.96 -3.37 17.78
CA VAL A 160 -0.27 -4.05 17.41
C VAL A 160 -1.17 -4.03 18.64
N PRO A 161 -2.42 -3.55 18.55
CA PRO A 161 -3.37 -3.74 19.65
C PRO A 161 -3.47 -5.24 19.92
N GLU A 162 -3.11 -5.67 21.13
CA GLU A 162 -3.31 -7.06 21.55
C GLU A 162 -4.81 -7.38 21.43
N PRO A 163 -5.21 -8.53 20.84
CA PRO A 163 -6.62 -8.88 20.76
C PRO A 163 -7.20 -8.87 22.17
N ALA A 164 -8.28 -8.10 22.36
CA ALA A 164 -8.94 -7.97 23.66
C ALA A 164 -9.22 -9.37 24.24
N PRO A 165 -8.95 -9.59 25.54
CA PRO A 165 -9.19 -10.89 26.15
C PRO A 165 -10.66 -11.28 25.96
N VAL A 166 -10.88 -12.46 25.37
CA VAL A 166 -12.22 -13.01 25.18
C VAL A 166 -12.87 -13.11 26.57
N PRO A 167 -14.00 -12.44 26.83
CA PRO A 167 -14.66 -12.55 28.11
C PRO A 167 -15.05 -14.03 28.34
N PRO A 168 -14.89 -14.55 29.58
CA PRO A 168 -15.23 -15.94 29.86
C PRO A 168 -16.70 -16.19 29.50
N SER A 169 -16.95 -17.28 28.78
CA SER A 169 -18.30 -17.73 28.45
C SER A 169 -19.15 -17.81 29.72
N PRO A 170 -20.39 -17.28 29.72
CA PRO A 170 -21.24 -17.36 30.89
C PRO A 170 -21.52 -18.82 31.22
N THR A 171 -21.11 -19.25 32.42
CA THR A 171 -21.48 -20.53 32.98
C THR A 171 -23.00 -20.57 33.14
N VAL A 172 -23.65 -21.37 32.30
CA VAL A 172 -25.07 -21.70 32.47
C VAL A 172 -25.16 -22.64 33.67
N PHE A 173 -25.78 -22.18 34.76
CA PHE A 173 -26.20 -22.99 35.90
C PHE A 173 -27.67 -23.41 35.72
#